data_AF-A0A7X9BTD4-F1
#
_entry.id   AF-A0A7X9BTD4-F1
#
_cell.length_a   1.000
_cell.length_b   1.000
_cell.length_c   1.000
_cell.angle_alpha   90.00
_cell.angle_beta   90.00
_cell.angle_gamma   90.00
#
_symmetry.space_group_name_H-M   'P 1'
#
loop_
_entity.id
_entity.type
_entity.pdbx_description
1 polymer ?
#
loop_
_entity_poly.entity_id
_entity_poly.type
_entity_poly.pdbx_seq_one_letter_code
_entity_poly.pdbx_strand_id
1 'polypeptide(L)' 'MRKLSEAEVLSLSTLLTMETDGLAVSKAMQVLINDDELKKQAEAGVLAVQGRITSIQQFINENQITGTGEVQ' A
#
# COMPACT_ATOMS: atom_id res chain seq x y z
N MET A 1 -6.96 -17.19 -11.26
CA MET A 1 -5.59 -16.88 -10.80
C MET A 1 -4.97 -18.13 -10.21
N ARG A 2 -3.64 -18.32 -10.29
CA ARG A 2 -2.97 -19.42 -9.56
C ARG A 2 -3.06 -19.15 -8.05
N LYS A 3 -3.15 -20.19 -7.23
CA LYS A 3 -3.01 -20.06 -5.77
C LYS A 3 -1.62 -19.55 -5.43
N LEU A 4 -1.56 -18.48 -4.65
CA LEU A 4 -0.31 -17.98 -4.09
C LEU A 4 0.22 -18.96 -3.04
N SER A 5 1.53 -19.11 -3.00
CA SER A 5 2.24 -19.75 -1.91
C SER A 5 2.19 -18.89 -0.65
N GLU A 6 2.40 -19.49 0.51
CA GLU A 6 2.46 -18.76 1.80
C GLU A 6 3.50 -17.64 1.79
N ALA A 7 4.64 -17.86 1.13
CA ALA A 7 5.69 -16.85 0.97
C ALA A 7 5.23 -15.64 0.13
N GLU A 8 4.45 -15.88 -0.92
CA GLU A 8 3.87 -14.82 -1.75
C GLU A 8 2.78 -14.05 -0.99
N VAL A 9 1.96 -14.73 -0.18
CA VAL A 9 0.98 -14.06 0.71
C VAL A 9 1.66 -13.19 1.75
N LEU A 10 2.71 -13.70 2.40
CA LEU A 10 3.51 -12.92 3.36
C LEU A 10 4.17 -11.72 2.69
N SER A 11 4.67 -11.88 1.47
CA SER A 11 5.26 -10.80 0.68
C SER A 11 4.22 -9.71 0.36
N LEU A 12 3.00 -10.09 -0.02
CA LEU A 12 1.90 -9.13 -0.25
C LEU A 12 1.54 -8.36 1.01
N SER A 13 1.45 -9.04 2.16
CA SER A 13 1.20 -8.35 3.43
C SER A 13 2.33 -7.37 3.75
N THR A 14 3.58 -7.76 3.53
CA THR A 14 4.75 -6.91 3.77
C THR A 14 4.73 -5.68 2.87
N LEU A 15 4.39 -5.86 1.58
CA LEU A 15 4.25 -4.75 0.63
C LEU A 15 3.13 -3.79 1.04
N LEU A 16 1.98 -4.30 1.49
CA LEU A 16 0.88 -3.46 1.94
C LEU A 16 1.27 -2.64 3.19
N THR A 17 1.95 -3.25 4.15
CA THR A 17 2.48 -2.55 5.33
C THR A 17 3.48 -1.48 4.93
N MET A 18 4.45 -1.82 4.07
CA MET A 18 5.46 -0.88 3.60
C MET A 18 4.85 0.34 2.90
N GLU A 19 3.87 0.15 2.01
CA GLU A 19 3.20 1.28 1.34
C GLU A 19 2.39 2.13 2.34
N THR A 20 1.76 1.50 3.33
CA THR A 20 1.00 2.21 4.38
C THR A 20 1.91 3.07 5.26
N ASP A 21 3.03 2.51 5.71
CA ASP A 21 4.02 3.23 6.50
C ASP A 21 4.68 4.35 5.68
N GLY A 22 5.02 4.04 4.42
CA GLY A 22 5.54 5.00 3.45
C GLY A 22 4.58 6.16 3.17
N LEU A 23 3.27 5.91 3.15
CA LEU A 23 2.26 6.96 3.02
C LEU A 23 2.27 7.90 4.22
N ALA A 24 2.37 7.36 5.44
CA ALA A 24 2.41 8.15 6.66
C ALA A 24 3.64 9.09 6.66
N VAL A 25 4.81 8.55 6.31
CA VAL A 25 6.04 9.34 6.17
C VAL A 25 5.91 10.39 5.05
N SER A 26 5.39 10.01 3.89
CA SER A 26 5.25 10.92 2.74
C SER A 26 4.34 12.11 3.06
N LYS A 27 3.22 11.87 3.76
CA LYS A 27 2.33 12.94 4.21
C LYS A 27 3.00 13.86 5.24
N ALA A 28 3.75 13.29 6.19
CA ALA A 28 4.48 14.09 7.17
C ALA A 28 5.54 14.98 6.48
N MET A 29 6.27 14.43 5.51
CA MET A 29 7.29 15.17 4.74
C MET A 29 6.69 16.26 3.88
N GLN A 30 5.56 16.00 3.22
CA GLN A 30 4.86 16.97 2.39
C GLN A 30 4.52 18.27 3.13
N VAL A 31 4.16 18.19 4.42
CA VAL A 31 3.83 19.37 5.25
C VAL A 31 5.06 20.26 5.50
N LEU A 32 6.27 19.70 5.42
CA LEU A 32 7.53 20.42 5.63
C LEU A 32 8.07 21.07 4.34
N ILE A 33 7.48 20.78 3.17
CA ILE A 33 7.91 21.32 1.88
C ILE A 33 7.29 22.71 1.68
N ASN A 34 8.15 23.72 1.58
CA ASN A 34 7.75 25.12 1.34
C ASN A 34 7.80 25.52 -0.14
N ASP A 35 8.55 24.80 -0.97
CA ASP A 35 8.60 25.06 -2.40
C ASP A 35 7.33 24.51 -3.07
N ASP A 36 6.59 25.37 -3.77
CA ASP A 36 5.27 25.05 -4.31
C ASP A 36 5.32 23.96 -5.39
N GLU A 37 6.38 23.92 -6.20
CA GLU A 37 6.52 22.92 -7.25
C GLU A 37 6.87 21.55 -6.64
N LEU A 38 7.81 21.52 -5.69
CA LEU A 38 8.12 20.31 -4.94
C LEU A 38 6.90 19.80 -4.13
N LYS A 39 6.08 20.71 -3.60
CA LYS A 39 4.87 20.35 -2.86
C LYS A 39 3.85 19.66 -3.77
N LYS A 40 3.63 20.17 -4.98
CA LYS A 40 2.76 19.51 -5.98
C LYS A 40 3.28 18.13 -6.38
N GLN A 41 4.59 17.99 -6.56
CA GLN A 41 5.19 16.69 -6.84
C GLN A 41 5.01 15.71 -5.68
N ALA A 42 5.15 16.18 -4.43
CA ALA A 42 4.86 15.38 -3.25
C ALA A 42 3.37 15.00 -3.15
N GLU A 43 2.44 15.91 -3.50
CA GLU A 43 0.99 15.60 -3.61
C GLU A 43 0.72 14.49 -4.61
N ALA A 44 1.31 14.57 -5.80
CA ALA A 44 1.20 13.52 -6.81
C ALA A 44 1.79 12.18 -6.32
N GLY A 45 2.92 12.21 -5.60
CA GLY A 45 3.53 11.04 -4.99
C GLY A 45 2.63 10.38 -3.94
N VAL A 46 2.03 11.19 -3.05
CA VAL A 46 1.07 10.73 -2.03
C VAL A 46 -0.14 10.05 -2.70
N LEU A 47 -0.70 10.65 -3.74
CA LEU A 47 -1.81 10.06 -4.50
C LEU A 47 -1.41 8.73 -5.15
N ALA A 48 -0.21 8.63 -5.70
CA ALA A 48 0.29 7.40 -6.31
C ALA A 48 0.44 6.27 -5.27
N VAL A 49 0.94 6.58 -4.06
CA VAL A 49 1.02 5.61 -2.95
C VAL A 49 -0.38 5.13 -2.54
N GLN A 50 -1.34 6.06 -2.39
CA GLN A 50 -2.73 5.70 -2.08
C GLN A 50 -3.36 4.80 -3.13
N GLY A 51 -3.07 5.05 -4.41
CA GLY A 51 -3.46 4.19 -5.52
C GLY A 51 -2.92 2.77 -5.36
N ARG A 52 -1.62 2.61 -5.07
CA ARG A 52 -1.00 1.29 -4.85
C ARG A 52 -1.61 0.55 -3.67
N ILE A 53 -1.82 1.21 -2.53
CA ILE A 53 -2.49 0.62 -1.35
C ILE A 53 -3.87 0.09 -1.74
N THR A 54 -4.67 0.93 -2.41
CA THR A 54 -6.03 0.56 -2.84
C THR A 54 -6.01 -0.62 -3.79
N SER A 55 -5.11 -0.62 -4.78
CA SER A 55 -4.97 -1.73 -5.73
C SER A 55 -4.54 -3.03 -5.05
N ILE A 56 -3.61 -2.98 -4.08
CA ILE A 56 -3.19 -4.17 -3.31
C ILE A 56 -4.35 -4.71 -2.48
N GLN A 57 -5.09 -3.84 -1.78
CA GLN A 57 -6.25 -4.23 -0.98
C GLN A 57 -7.36 -4.84 -1.86
N GLN A 58 -7.63 -4.21 -3.00
CA GLN A 58 -8.61 -4.72 -3.97
C GLN A 58 -8.18 -6.10 -4.49
N PHE A 59 -6.90 -6.27 -4.84
CA PHE A 59 -6.35 -7.55 -5.26
C PHE A 59 -6.51 -8.64 -4.18
N ILE A 60 -6.21 -8.33 -2.91
CA ILE A 60 -6.39 -9.27 -1.79
C ILE A 60 -7.85 -9.69 -1.64
N ASN A 61 -8.77 -8.73 -1.68
CA ASN A 61 -10.20 -8.95 -1.48
C ASN A 61 -10.84 -9.71 -2.64
N GLU A 62 -10.61 -9.28 -3.88
CA GLU A 62 -11.21 -9.88 -5.08
C GLU A 62 -10.73 -11.32 -5.31
N ASN A 63 -9.54 -11.65 -4.82
CA ASN A 63 -8.95 -12.98 -4.97
C ASN A 63 -9.03 -13.84 -3.71
N GLN A 64 -9.68 -13.34 -2.66
CA GLN A 64 -9.88 -14.05 -1.38
C GLN A 64 -8.56 -14.63 -0.84
N ILE A 65 -7.47 -13.85 -0.94
CA ILE A 65 -6.10 -14.32 -0.64
C ILE A 65 -5.97 -14.68 0.84
N THR A 66 -6.57 -13.87 1.71
CA THR A 66 -6.69 -14.12 3.14
C THR A 66 -8.04 -14.76 3.42
N GLY A 67 -8.28 -15.96 2.89
CA GLY A 67 -9.46 -16.74 3.27
C GLY A 67 -9.51 -16.91 4.80
N THR A 68 -10.69 -16.77 5.39
CA THR A 68 -10.95 -16.98 6.82
C THR A 68 -10.73 -18.44 7.19
N GLY A 69 -9.46 -18.85 7.29
CA GLY A 69 -9.10 -20.05 8.02
C GLY A 69 -9.28 -19.73 9.49
N GLU A 70 -10.43 -20.11 10.05
CA GLU A 70 -10.56 -20.24 11.49
C GLU A 70 -9.37 -21.07 11.98
N VAL A 71 -8.56 -20.49 12.87
CA VAL A 71 -7.59 -21.25 13.66
C VAL A 71 -8.39 -22.20 14.55
N GLN A 72 -8.56 -23.44 14.10
CA GLN A 72 -9.04 -24.56 14.91
C GLN A 72 -7.87 -25.19 15.66
#